data_AF-A0A818THH2-F1
#
_entry.id   AF-A0A818THH2-F1
#
_cell.length_a   1.000
_cell.length_b   1.000
_cell.length_c   1.000
_cell.angle_alpha   90.00
_cell.angle_beta   90.00
_cell.angle_gamma   90.00
#
_symmetry.space_group_name_H-M   'P 1'
#
loop_
_entity.id
_entity.type
_entity.pdbx_description
1 polymer ?
#
loop_
_entity_poly.entity_id
_entity_poly.type
_entity_poly.pdbx_seq_one_letter_code
_entity_poly.pdbx_strand_id
1 'polypeptide(L)'
;MPSTHIERYIRSIFVQNIPGGIIDDLFRQMLGQFGALIHFHMFSDPNTANNTNEQNIQTQRSYAFAEVSFLFITRGSRDASNGI
;
A
#
# COMPACT_ATOMS: atom_id res chain seq x y z
N MET A 1 -17.10 -16.31 27.76
CA MET A 1 -16.16 -15.29 27.27
C MET A 1 -16.21 -15.33 25.74
N PRO A 2 -16.52 -14.22 25.03
CA PRO A 2 -16.39 -14.20 23.58
C PRO A 2 -14.90 -14.36 23.20
N SER A 3 -14.61 -15.25 22.26
CA SER A 3 -13.25 -15.41 21.73
C SER A 3 -12.96 -14.28 20.75
N THR A 4 -11.90 -13.52 21.03
CA THR A 4 -11.37 -12.52 20.11
C THR A 4 -10.34 -13.21 19.21
N HIS A 5 -10.55 -13.13 17.89
CA HIS A 5 -9.59 -13.61 16.91
C HIS A 5 -8.83 -12.41 16.34
N ILE A 6 -7.51 -12.53 16.28
CA ILE A 6 -6.62 -11.53 15.72
C ILE A 6 -5.93 -12.16 14.51
N GLU A 7 -6.19 -11.61 13.34
CA GLU A 7 -5.58 -12.08 12.10
C GLU A 7 -4.77 -10.96 11.45
N ARG A 8 -3.52 -11.26 11.12
CA ARG A 8 -2.64 -10.37 10.36
C ARG A 8 -2.56 -10.86 8.93
N TYR A 9 -2.81 -9.96 8.00
CA TYR A 9 -2.69 -10.22 6.58
C TYR A 9 -1.65 -9.29 5.98
N ILE A 10 -0.84 -9.83 5.08
CA ILE A 10 0.15 -9.09 4.31
C ILE A 10 -0.28 -9.14 2.84
N ARG A 11 -0.20 -7.99 2.15
CA ARG A 11 -0.44 -7.88 0.72
C ARG A 11 0.67 -7.11 0.06
N SER A 12 1.12 -7.63 -1.07
CA SER A 12 2.04 -6.94 -1.97
C SER A 12 1.22 -6.12 -2.98
N ILE A 13 1.63 -4.88 -3.19
CA ILE A 13 0.99 -3.89 -4.05
C ILE A 13 2.03 -3.46 -5.07
N PHE A 14 1.64 -3.42 -6.33
CA PHE A 14 2.43 -2.85 -7.41
C PHE A 14 1.69 -1.64 -7.98
N VAL A 15 2.36 -0.50 -8.04
CA VAL A 15 1.81 0.74 -8.58
C VAL A 15 2.69 1.21 -9.73
N GLN A 16 2.08 1.50 -10.87
CA GLN A 16 2.75 2.03 -12.06
C GLN A 16 2.31 3.47 -12.30
N ASN A 17 3.06 4.16 -13.16
CA ASN A 17 2.70 5.49 -13.67
C ASN A 17 2.58 6.56 -12.56
N ILE A 18 3.44 6.48 -11.54
CA ILE A 18 3.54 7.48 -10.47
C ILE A 18 4.13 8.76 -11.10
N PRO A 19 3.46 9.92 -11.01
CA PRO A 19 3.99 11.17 -11.56
C PRO A 19 5.28 11.58 -10.87
N GLY A 20 6.24 12.14 -11.62
CA GLY A 20 7.58 12.51 -11.14
C GLY A 20 7.62 13.65 -10.12
N GLY A 21 6.49 14.32 -9.88
CA GLY A 21 6.33 15.26 -8.77
C GLY A 21 6.03 14.60 -7.42
N ILE A 22 5.73 13.30 -7.40
CA ILE A 22 5.49 12.55 -6.17
C ILE A 22 6.82 12.01 -5.65
N ILE A 23 7.24 12.53 -4.51
CA ILE A 23 8.42 12.05 -3.78
C ILE A 23 8.11 10.75 -3.01
N ASP A 24 9.15 9.95 -2.78
CA ASP A 24 9.07 8.67 -2.05
C ASP A 24 8.30 8.81 -0.72
N ASP A 25 8.68 9.80 0.11
CA ASP A 25 8.09 10.01 1.44
C ASP A 25 6.58 10.24 1.41
N LEU A 26 6.11 11.05 0.46
CA LEU A 26 4.67 11.33 0.29
C LEU A 26 3.92 10.06 -0.09
N PHE A 27 4.50 9.26 -1.00
CA PHE A 27 3.87 8.04 -1.47
C PHE A 27 3.85 6.95 -0.38
N ARG A 28 4.91 6.84 0.42
CA ARG A 28 4.94 5.99 1.63
C ARG A 28 3.86 6.39 2.62
N GLN A 29 3.69 7.69 2.87
CA GLN A 29 2.68 8.19 3.79
C GLN A 29 1.27 7.84 3.31
N MET A 30 1.00 7.95 2.00
CA MET A 30 -0.27 7.50 1.41
C MET A 30 -0.49 6.00 1.60
N LEU A 31 0.52 5.16 1.34
CA LEU A 31 0.39 3.71 1.51
C LEU A 31 0.23 3.28 2.97
N GLY A 32 0.82 4.04 3.90
CA GLY A 32 0.65 3.85 5.34
C GLY A 32 -0.81 4.02 5.82
N GLN A 33 -1.68 4.67 5.03
CA GLN A 33 -3.11 4.77 5.36
C GLN A 33 -3.85 3.44 5.22
N PHE A 34 -3.35 2.51 4.40
CA PHE A 34 -3.95 1.19 4.21
C PHE A 34 -3.53 0.19 5.31
N GLY A 35 -2.48 0.49 6.06
CA GLY A 35 -1.94 -0.38 7.09
C GLY A 35 -0.46 -0.12 7.35
N ALA A 36 0.15 -0.97 8.17
CA ALA A 36 1.57 -0.87 8.46
C ALA A 36 2.39 -1.31 7.25
N LEU A 37 3.09 -0.36 6.64
CA LEU A 37 4.04 -0.57 5.54
C LEU A 37 5.24 -1.37 6.05
N ILE A 38 5.46 -2.57 5.51
CA ILE A 38 6.56 -3.46 5.89
C ILE A 38 7.76 -3.21 4.98
N HIS A 39 7.52 -3.26 3.67
CA HIS A 39 8.53 -3.03 2.64
C HIS A 39 8.02 -2.02 1.63
N PHE A 40 8.93 -1.21 1.11
CA PHE A 40 8.61 -0.24 0.08
C PHE A 40 9.85 0.05 -0.76
N HIS A 41 9.67 0.04 -2.07
CA HIS A 41 10.68 0.43 -3.02
C HIS A 41 10.04 1.15 -4.22
N MET A 42 10.51 2.36 -4.52
CA MET A 42 10.13 3.11 -5.71
C MET A 42 11.30 3.15 -6.68
N PHE A 43 10.99 3.07 -7.97
CA PHE A 43 11.96 3.08 -9.06
C PHE A 43 11.52 4.10 -10.09
N SER A 44 12.45 4.89 -10.60
CA SER A 44 12.21 5.76 -11.75
C SER A 44 12.18 4.92 -13.04
N ASP A 45 11.24 5.20 -13.93
CA ASP A 45 11.18 4.55 -15.24
C ASP A 45 12.31 5.11 -16.14
N PRO A 46 13.29 4.27 -16.53
CA PRO A 46 14.43 4.71 -17.34
C PRO A 46 14.02 5.24 -18.72
N ASN A 47 12.85 4.86 -19.23
CA ASN A 47 12.35 5.34 -20.52
C ASN A 47 11.89 6.80 -20.45
N THR A 48 11.52 7.29 -19.27
CA THR A 48 11.09 8.68 -19.07
C THR A 48 12.22 9.62 -18.61
N ALA A 49 13.34 9.06 -18.15
CA ALA A 49 14.47 9.84 -17.64
C ALA A 49 15.27 10.59 -18.72
N ASN A 50 15.20 10.15 -19.99
CA ASN A 50 16.06 10.65 -21.07
C ASN A 50 15.51 11.84 -21.88
N ASN A 51 14.33 12.38 -21.52
CA ASN A 51 13.80 13.58 -22.17
C ASN A 51 14.22 14.84 -21.41
N THR A 52 15.49 15.23 -21.57
CA THR A 52 16.19 16.34 -20.89
C THR A 52 15.75 17.76 -21.28
N ASN A 53 14.58 17.93 -21.90
CA ASN A 53 14.05 19.26 -22.17
C ASN A 53 13.39 19.78 -20.89
N GLU A 54 13.92 20.88 -20.35
CA GLU A 54 13.62 21.52 -19.06
C GLU A 54 12.12 21.87 -18.81
N GLN A 55 11.25 21.64 -19.79
CA GLN A 55 9.78 21.74 -19.66
C GLN A 55 9.11 20.43 -19.20
N ASN A 56 9.86 19.35 -18.97
CA ASN A 56 9.28 18.00 -18.87
C ASN A 56 9.46 17.28 -17.52
N ILE A 57 9.67 18.03 -16.44
CA ILE A 57 9.76 17.50 -15.05
C ILE A 57 8.45 16.75 -14.66
N GLN A 58 7.34 16.99 -15.37
CA GLN A 58 6.06 16.32 -15.16
C GLN A 58 5.91 14.95 -15.83
N THR A 59 6.81 14.52 -16.74
CA THR A 59 6.68 13.20 -17.41
C THR A 59 7.64 12.13 -16.92
N GLN A 60 8.58 12.44 -16.02
CA GLN A 60 9.27 11.37 -15.30
C GLN A 60 8.21 10.56 -14.57
N ARG A 61 8.14 9.26 -14.89
CA ARG A 61 7.20 8.34 -14.28
C ARG A 61 7.98 7.37 -13.42
N SER A 62 7.37 6.93 -12.35
CA SER A 62 7.95 5.95 -11.44
C SER A 62 6.98 4.78 -11.26
N TYR A 63 7.52 3.68 -10.76
CA TYR A 63 6.74 2.53 -10.30
C TYR A 63 7.20 2.15 -8.91
N ALA A 64 6.30 1.58 -8.12
CA ALA A 64 6.59 1.20 -6.74
C ALA A 64 6.07 -0.20 -6.42
N PHE A 65 6.84 -0.91 -5.61
CA PHE A 65 6.46 -2.15 -4.96
C PHE A 65 6.35 -1.87 -3.46
N ALA A 66 5.25 -2.30 -2.86
CA ALA A 66 5.00 -2.10 -1.44
C ALA A 66 4.37 -3.33 -0.83
N GLU A 67 4.69 -3.62 0.42
CA GLU A 67 4.03 -4.63 1.22
C GLU A 67 3.37 -3.96 2.41
N VAL A 68 2.05 -4.12 2.51
CA VAL A 68 1.25 -3.52 3.58
C VAL A 68 0.67 -4.64 4.42
N SER A 69 0.73 -4.48 5.74
CA SER A 69 0.05 -5.35 6.69
C SER A 69 -1.15 -4.68 7.31
N PHE A 70 -2.23 -5.45 7.42
CA PHE A 70 -3.46 -5.02 8.06
C PHE A 70 -3.86 -6.05 9.12
N LEU A 71 -4.41 -5.53 10.23
CA LEU A 71 -4.83 -6.30 11.38
C LEU A 71 -6.35 -6.28 11.46
N PHE A 72 -6.98 -7.45 11.39
CA PHE A 72 -8.40 -7.59 11.64
C PHE A 72 -8.63 -8.16 13.03
N ILE A 73 -9.54 -7.52 13.76
CA ILE A 73 -10.00 -7.98 15.07
C ILE A 73 -11.47 -8.35 14.92
N THR A 74 -11.77 -9.64 14.90
CA THR A 74 -13.13 -10.15 14.84
C THR A 74 -13.54 -10.66 16.22
N ARG A 75 -14.65 -10.14 16.75
CA ARG A 75 -15.30 -10.69 17.95
C ARG A 75 -16.29 -11.76 17.52
N GLY A 76 -16.14 -12.97 18.03
CA GLY A 76 -17.14 -14.02 17.83
C GLY A 76 -18.47 -13.63 18.48
N SER A 77 -19.50 -13.42 17.67
CA SER A 77 -20.89 -13.35 18.16
C SER A 77 -21.34 -14.77 18.49
N ARG A 78 -21.86 -15.00 19.70
CA ARG A 78 -22.55 -16.25 20.02
C ARG A 78 -23.85 -16.24 19.22
N ASP A 79 -23.91 -16.97 18.13
CA ASP A 79 -25.19 -17.28 17.49
C ASP A 79 -26.06 -18.02 18.52
N ALA A 80 -27.17 -17.38 18.87
CA ALA A 80 -28.25 -17.97 19.63
C ALA A 80 -28.91 -19.05 18.77
N SER A 81 -28.38 -20.27 18.81
CA SER A 81 -29.04 -21.45 18.24
C SER A 81 -28.80 -22.66 19.13
N ASN A 82 -29.45 -22.65 20.30
CA ASN A 82 -29.87 -23.87 20.98
C ASN A 82 -31.29 -23.64 21.50
N GLY A 83 -32.22 -23.62 20.56
CA GLY A 83 -33.63 -23.87 20.80
C GLY A 83 -33.97 -25.23 20.19
N ILE A 84 -33.78 -26.29 20.96
CA ILE A 84 -34.49 -27.57 20.84
C ILE A 84 -34.86 -27.99 22.25
#